data_AF-A0A2H0VUF7-F1
#
_entry.id   AF-A0A2H0VUF7-F1
#
_cell.length_a   1.000
_cell.length_b   1.000
_cell.length_c   1.000
_cell.angle_alpha   90.00
_cell.angle_beta   90.00
_cell.angle_gamma   90.00
#
_symmetry.space_group_name_H-M   'P 1'
#
loop_
_entity.id
_entity.type
_entity.pdbx_description
1 polymer ?
#
loop_
_entity_poly.entity_id
_entity_poly.type
_entity_poly.pdbx_seq_one_letter_code
_entity_poly.pdbx_strand_id
1 'polypeptide(L)'
;MFDLKYIISFDIIIYSFRKKELIMATISNVVRVDSGRGHIPEDDEKEQEPVSPANWLAPLEQVDQLALPLKRREIAYTKLNSFPDTLKMSAIDRIAQSTLECSGIFCEGSKTEILSLQDLTIMRLLNLSPLPPCLMNWYKALYRLNALPKKIPPLPNHIHHILESKCPIYGDPKKEDGTNVKVKDTHVLYLIPKEFKSLNYFEREILKPYGQTNCKDQNPLQFYIFDDNDRREHGDKPFADTHWVLMSKDVLPDSKNKSWATLTGLVESLARKNCVDYEIPTLQEAFAVMMLHKVATGERLYDAGNELIRWNPTYISVALDLVIGSFKPSGVNIQYRYDDMDVLFTNYCGAAALRRF
;
A
#
# COMPACT_ATOMS: atom_id res chain seq x y z
N MET A 1 22.18 27.69 21.80
CA MET A 1 21.66 26.39 21.31
C MET A 1 20.52 26.04 22.24
N PHE A 2 19.27 26.26 21.81
CA PHE A 2 18.08 26.06 22.67
C PHE A 2 17.47 24.70 22.33
N ASP A 3 17.47 23.79 23.31
CA ASP A 3 16.71 22.53 23.27
C ASP A 3 15.23 22.85 23.51
N LEU A 4 14.41 22.77 22.47
CA LEU A 4 12.96 22.86 22.63
C LEU A 4 12.39 21.46 22.98
N LYS A 5 11.80 21.35 24.17
CA LYS A 5 11.02 20.17 24.57
C LYS A 5 9.54 20.45 24.31
N TYR A 6 8.89 19.60 23.52
CA TYR A 6 7.44 19.61 23.38
C TYR A 6 6.82 18.58 24.34
N ILE A 7 5.81 19.00 25.10
CA ILE A 7 4.94 18.11 25.87
C ILE A 7 3.63 18.02 25.09
N ILE A 8 3.24 16.82 24.70
CA ILE A 8 1.93 16.55 24.09
C ILE A 8 1.07 15.90 25.17
N SER A 9 0.01 16.59 25.58
CA SER A 9 -0.99 16.09 26.53
C SER A 9 -2.25 15.69 25.77
N PHE A 10 -2.83 14.54 26.11
CA PHE A 10 -4.16 14.14 25.63
C PHE A 10 -5.07 13.92 26.84
N ASP A 11 -6.21 14.60 26.86
CA ASP A 11 -7.26 14.35 27.84
C ASP A 11 -8.25 13.34 27.27
N ILE A 12 -8.49 12.24 28.01
CA ILE A 12 -9.52 11.25 27.66
C ILE A 12 -10.67 11.43 28.65
N ILE A 13 -11.84 11.75 28.12
CA ILE A 13 -13.07 11.87 28.91
C ILE A 13 -13.81 10.54 28.85
N ILE A 14 -13.95 9.86 30.00
CA ILE A 14 -14.72 8.62 30.12
C ILE A 14 -16.00 8.91 30.92
N TYR A 15 -17.16 8.73 30.28
CA TYR A 15 -18.46 8.98 30.90
C TYR A 15 -19.07 7.68 31.47
N SER A 16 -19.28 7.62 32.78
CA SER A 16 -19.90 6.46 33.44
C SER A 16 -21.41 6.68 33.65
N PHE A 17 -22.22 6.06 32.77
CA PHE A 17 -23.68 6.21 32.80
C PHE A 17 -24.35 5.68 34.07
N ARG A 18 -23.74 4.73 34.79
CA ARG A 18 -24.35 4.16 36.01
C ARG A 18 -24.18 5.02 37.27
N LYS A 19 -23.20 5.92 37.30
CA LYS A 19 -22.95 6.78 38.47
C LYS A 19 -23.27 8.26 38.25
N LYS A 20 -23.55 8.69 37.01
CA LYS A 20 -23.67 10.13 36.65
C LYS A 20 -22.47 10.96 37.15
N GLU A 21 -21.28 10.36 37.18
CA GLU A 21 -20.04 11.03 37.57
C GLU A 21 -19.12 11.13 36.35
N LEU A 22 -18.57 12.33 36.15
CA LEU A 22 -17.55 12.61 35.15
C LEU A 22 -16.18 12.32 35.77
N ILE A 23 -15.46 11.34 35.22
CA ILE A 23 -14.09 11.05 35.64
C ILE A 23 -13.17 11.57 34.53
N MET A 24 -12.43 12.63 34.82
CA MET A 24 -11.34 13.10 33.96
C MET A 24 -10.04 12.42 34.40
N ALA A 25 -9.40 11.72 33.46
CA ALA A 25 -8.07 11.15 33.66
C ALA A 25 -7.12 11.78 32.64
N THR A 26 -6.13 12.53 33.13
CA THR A 26 -5.07 13.10 32.30
C THR A 26 -3.90 12.13 32.26
N ILE A 27 -3.49 11.72 31.07
CA ILE A 27 -2.32 10.87 30.84
C ILE A 27 -1.28 11.72 30.13
N SER A 28 -0.18 12.03 30.81
CA SER A 28 0.96 12.73 30.22
C SER A 28 2.02 11.71 29.77
N ASN A 29 2.32 11.69 28.48
CA ASN A 29 3.42 10.91 27.93
C ASN A 29 4.54 11.87 27.50
N VAL A 30 5.71 11.75 28.13
CA VAL A 30 6.91 12.49 27.74
C VAL A 30 7.69 11.64 26.73
N VAL A 31 7.64 11.98 25.46
CA VAL A 31 8.44 11.35 24.41
C VAL A 31 9.63 12.25 24.10
N ARG A 32 10.84 11.73 24.33
CA ARG A 32 12.09 12.39 23.92
C ARG A 32 12.35 12.02 22.46
N VAL A 33 12.22 12.97 21.55
CA VAL A 33 12.55 12.78 20.14
C VAL A 33 13.85 13.53 19.86
N ASP A 34 14.95 12.80 19.78
CA ASP A 34 16.23 13.37 19.34
C ASP A 34 16.20 13.55 17.82
N SER A 35 16.31 14.79 17.36
CA SER A 35 16.35 15.18 15.94
C SER A 35 17.77 15.04 15.36
N GLY A 36 18.45 13.94 15.66
CA GLY A 36 19.72 13.61 15.04
C GLY A 36 19.54 13.45 13.52
N ARG A 37 20.41 14.09 12.72
CA ARG A 37 20.52 13.75 11.30
C ARG A 37 20.92 12.29 11.21
N GLY A 38 19.98 11.42 10.87
CA GLY A 38 20.25 10.01 10.62
C GLY A 38 21.16 9.88 9.41
N HIS A 39 22.46 9.75 9.66
CA HIS A 39 23.40 9.24 8.69
C HIS A 39 23.17 7.73 8.62
N ILE A 40 22.63 7.24 7.51
CA ILE A 40 22.73 5.81 7.18
C ILE A 40 24.21 5.61 6.86
N PRO A 41 24.94 4.73 7.55
CA PRO A 41 26.30 4.40 7.17
C PRO A 41 26.30 3.92 5.72
N GLU A 42 27.11 4.54 4.85
CA GLU A 42 27.25 4.15 3.43
C GLU A 42 27.68 2.67 3.27
N ASP A 43 28.21 2.05 4.33
CA ASP A 43 28.64 0.65 4.34
C ASP A 43 27.52 -0.38 4.65
N ASP A 44 26.33 0.05 5.07
CA ASP A 44 25.21 -0.83 5.44
C ASP A 44 24.18 -1.03 4.31
N GLU A 45 24.31 -0.32 3.18
CA GLU A 45 23.48 -0.54 1.98
C GLU A 45 24.02 -1.64 1.06
N LYS A 46 24.78 -2.61 1.60
CA LYS A 46 25.04 -3.84 0.85
C LYS A 46 23.69 -4.47 0.48
N GLU A 47 23.49 -4.66 -0.82
CA GLU A 47 22.31 -5.34 -1.36
C GLU A 47 21.96 -6.52 -0.46
N GLN A 48 20.71 -6.53 0.01
CA GLN A 48 20.23 -7.61 0.86
C GLN A 48 20.42 -8.91 0.09
N GLU A 49 21.32 -9.78 0.58
CA GLU A 49 21.53 -11.07 -0.05
C GLU A 49 20.19 -11.78 -0.21
N PRO A 50 19.96 -12.45 -1.35
CA PRO A 50 18.68 -13.08 -1.63
C PRO A 50 18.30 -14.00 -0.47
N VAL A 51 17.21 -13.65 0.20
CA VAL A 51 16.81 -14.34 1.42
C VAL A 51 16.42 -15.76 1.06
N SER A 52 17.14 -16.73 1.62
CA SER A 52 16.83 -18.15 1.43
C SER A 52 15.34 -18.42 1.72
N PRO A 53 14.63 -19.15 0.84
CA PRO A 53 13.24 -19.57 1.06
C PRO A 53 12.98 -20.28 2.40
N ALA A 54 14.04 -20.80 3.03
CA ALA A 54 13.98 -21.38 4.37
C ALA A 54 13.53 -20.39 5.45
N ASN A 55 13.79 -19.09 5.26
CA ASN A 55 13.47 -18.02 6.23
C ASN A 55 12.14 -17.33 5.95
N TRP A 56 11.36 -17.81 4.98
CA TRP A 56 10.07 -17.23 4.66
C TRP A 56 9.04 -17.51 5.77
N LEU A 57 8.24 -16.50 6.07
CA LEU A 57 7.30 -16.47 7.18
C LEU A 57 5.87 -16.67 6.69
N ALA A 58 4.96 -17.10 7.55
CA ALA A 58 3.54 -17.01 7.22
C ALA A 58 3.11 -15.52 7.19
N PRO A 59 2.16 -15.11 6.33
CA PRO A 59 1.72 -13.72 6.27
C PRO A 59 1.27 -13.14 7.63
N LEU A 60 0.59 -13.96 8.44
CA LEU A 60 0.13 -13.54 9.77
C LEU A 60 1.31 -13.33 10.74
N GLU A 61 2.34 -14.18 10.68
CA GLU A 61 3.55 -14.03 11.49
C GLU A 61 4.28 -12.73 11.13
N GLN A 62 4.36 -12.36 9.85
CA GLN A 62 4.93 -11.09 9.40
C GLN A 62 4.17 -9.89 9.97
N VAL A 63 2.84 -9.95 9.96
CA VAL A 63 1.98 -8.90 10.56
C VAL A 63 2.19 -8.82 12.07
N ASP A 64 2.29 -9.97 12.75
CA ASP A 64 2.57 -10.00 14.19
C ASP A 64 3.93 -9.40 14.51
N GLN A 65 4.95 -9.66 13.70
CA GLN A 65 6.29 -9.07 13.87
C GLN A 65 6.26 -7.54 13.73
N LEU A 66 5.49 -7.01 12.77
CA LEU A 66 5.28 -5.58 12.65
C LEU A 66 4.61 -4.99 13.91
N ALA A 67 3.68 -5.72 14.51
CA ALA A 67 2.96 -5.27 15.70
C ALA A 67 3.78 -5.38 17.01
N LEU A 68 4.88 -6.15 17.05
CA LEU A 68 5.66 -6.39 18.28
C LEU A 68 6.18 -5.11 18.97
N PRO A 69 6.75 -4.11 18.26
CA PRO A 69 7.18 -2.86 18.88
C PRO A 69 6.02 -2.09 19.53
N LEU A 70 4.80 -2.24 19.00
CA LEU A 70 3.59 -1.63 19.53
C LEU A 70 3.05 -2.41 20.73
N LYS A 71 3.07 -3.75 20.68
CA LYS A 71 2.70 -4.61 21.82
C LYS A 71 3.58 -4.34 23.05
N ARG A 72 4.88 -4.06 22.87
CA ARG A 72 5.76 -3.65 23.99
C ARG A 72 5.35 -2.30 24.60
N ARG A 73 4.78 -1.38 23.81
CA ARG A 73 4.19 -0.12 24.31
C ARG A 73 2.82 -0.35 24.96
N GLU A 74 2.01 -1.28 24.44
CA GLU A 74 0.72 -1.68 25.02
C GLU A 74 0.82 -2.52 26.29
N ILE A 75 1.94 -3.20 26.56
CA ILE A 75 2.16 -3.85 27.86
C ILE A 75 2.23 -2.79 28.99
N ALA A 76 2.50 -1.52 28.69
CA ALA A 76 2.28 -0.43 29.65
C ALA A 76 0.78 -0.12 29.92
N TYR A 77 -0.15 -0.65 29.11
CA TYR A 77 -1.60 -0.54 29.21
C TYR A 77 -2.28 -1.82 29.73
N THR A 78 -1.56 -2.77 30.34
CA THR A 78 -2.09 -4.05 30.89
C THR A 78 -3.03 -3.91 32.11
N LYS A 79 -3.97 -2.97 32.08
CA LYS A 79 -5.19 -2.98 32.91
C LYS A 79 -6.38 -3.68 32.24
N LEU A 80 -6.24 -4.20 31.01
CA LEU A 80 -7.39 -4.85 30.35
C LEU A 80 -7.75 -6.22 30.95
N ASN A 81 -6.75 -7.00 31.40
CA ASN A 81 -7.00 -8.29 32.04
C ASN A 81 -7.57 -8.17 33.46
N SER A 82 -7.51 -6.97 34.06
CA SER A 82 -8.17 -6.69 35.36
C SER A 82 -9.67 -6.37 35.24
N PHE A 83 -10.25 -6.33 34.04
CA PHE A 83 -11.68 -6.10 33.90
C PHE A 83 -12.49 -7.37 34.21
N PRO A 84 -13.65 -7.22 34.90
CA PRO A 84 -14.64 -8.29 35.05
C PRO A 84 -15.08 -8.85 33.68
N ASP A 85 -15.35 -10.16 33.62
CA ASP A 85 -15.64 -10.87 32.35
C ASP A 85 -16.89 -10.33 31.63
N THR A 86 -17.84 -9.76 32.36
CA THR A 86 -19.02 -9.09 31.80
C THR A 86 -18.66 -7.82 31.02
N LEU A 87 -17.62 -7.09 31.44
CA LEU A 87 -17.11 -5.91 30.73
C LEU A 87 -16.22 -6.31 29.56
N LYS A 88 -15.53 -7.45 29.63
CA LYS A 88 -14.79 -8.01 28.48
C LYS A 88 -15.75 -8.37 27.34
N MET A 89 -16.84 -9.08 27.64
CA MET A 89 -17.84 -9.44 26.61
C MET A 89 -18.53 -8.21 26.01
N SER A 90 -18.92 -7.23 26.83
CA SER A 90 -19.50 -5.99 26.30
C SER A 90 -18.51 -5.16 25.47
N ALA A 91 -17.22 -5.17 25.83
CA ALA A 91 -16.19 -4.53 25.03
C ALA A 91 -15.97 -5.28 23.71
N ILE A 92 -15.94 -6.61 23.73
CA ILE A 92 -15.84 -7.45 22.53
C ILE A 92 -17.04 -7.20 21.61
N ASP A 93 -18.26 -7.18 22.12
CA ASP A 93 -19.48 -6.93 21.33
C ASP A 93 -19.46 -5.53 20.72
N ARG A 94 -19.08 -4.50 21.49
CA ARG A 94 -18.97 -3.12 20.96
C ARG A 94 -17.87 -2.98 19.93
N ILE A 95 -16.75 -3.69 20.10
CA ILE A 95 -15.66 -3.69 19.14
C ILE A 95 -16.08 -4.44 17.87
N ALA A 96 -16.76 -5.57 18.00
CA ALA A 96 -17.30 -6.31 16.86
C ALA A 96 -18.30 -5.44 16.07
N GLN A 97 -19.20 -4.75 16.77
CA GLN A 97 -20.20 -3.88 16.17
C GLN A 97 -19.57 -2.65 15.50
N SER A 98 -18.63 -1.97 16.15
CA SER A 98 -17.89 -0.85 15.55
C SER A 98 -17.04 -1.30 14.36
N THR A 99 -16.41 -2.49 14.43
CA THR A 99 -15.63 -3.05 13.32
C THR A 99 -16.52 -3.39 12.13
N LEU A 100 -17.72 -3.92 12.38
CA LEU A 100 -18.74 -4.16 11.35
C LEU A 100 -19.18 -2.86 10.68
N GLU A 101 -19.48 -1.82 11.45
CA GLU A 101 -19.90 -0.51 10.95
C GLU A 101 -18.79 0.19 10.12
N CYS A 102 -17.53 0.14 10.57
CA CYS A 102 -16.41 0.75 9.86
C CYS A 102 -16.00 0.00 8.58
N SER A 103 -16.34 -1.30 8.46
CA SER A 103 -15.87 -2.13 7.35
C SER A 103 -16.56 -1.81 6.01
N GLY A 104 -17.72 -1.15 6.01
CA GLY A 104 -18.50 -0.92 4.80
C GLY A 104 -19.00 -2.20 4.11
N ILE A 105 -18.89 -3.37 4.78
CA ILE A 105 -19.20 -4.70 4.22
C ILE A 105 -20.72 -4.97 4.17
N PHE A 106 -21.56 -4.00 4.52
CA PHE A 106 -23.01 -4.14 4.36
C PHE A 106 -23.44 -3.96 2.89
N CYS A 107 -23.36 -5.04 2.12
CA CYS A 107 -24.28 -5.26 1.01
C CYS A 107 -25.49 -6.01 1.56
N GLU A 108 -26.62 -5.30 1.71
CA GLU A 108 -27.93 -5.90 1.99
C GLU A 108 -28.18 -7.04 0.99
N GLY A 109 -28.22 -8.28 1.48
CA GLY A 109 -28.57 -9.47 0.68
C GLY A 109 -27.59 -10.63 0.70
N SER A 110 -26.38 -10.48 1.27
CA SER A 110 -25.46 -11.62 1.42
C SER A 110 -25.82 -12.48 2.64
N LYS A 111 -25.95 -13.80 2.46
CA LYS A 111 -26.03 -14.76 3.57
C LYS A 111 -24.77 -14.59 4.42
N THR A 112 -24.91 -14.11 5.65
CA THR A 112 -23.81 -13.87 6.57
C THR A 112 -23.24 -15.20 7.05
N GLU A 113 -22.18 -15.68 6.40
CA GLU A 113 -21.26 -16.60 7.07
C GLU A 113 -20.67 -15.86 8.26
N ILE A 114 -20.79 -16.47 9.45
CA ILE A 114 -20.19 -15.96 10.67
C ILE A 114 -18.67 -15.97 10.45
N LEU A 115 -18.07 -14.78 10.38
CA LEU A 115 -16.62 -14.63 10.33
C LEU A 115 -15.99 -15.38 11.49
N SER A 116 -14.92 -16.13 11.22
CA SER A 116 -14.22 -16.84 12.30
C SER A 116 -13.65 -15.83 13.31
N LEU A 117 -13.40 -16.27 14.55
CA LEU A 117 -12.75 -15.43 15.55
C LEU A 117 -11.38 -14.92 15.07
N GLN A 118 -10.70 -15.70 14.24
CA GLN A 118 -9.44 -15.33 13.60
C GLN A 118 -9.66 -14.20 12.60
N ASP A 119 -10.71 -14.26 11.78
CA ASP A 119 -11.06 -13.20 10.83
C ASP A 119 -11.44 -11.89 11.54
N LEU A 120 -12.20 -11.97 12.64
CA LEU A 120 -12.51 -10.81 13.47
C LEU A 120 -11.26 -10.19 14.10
N THR A 121 -10.32 -11.04 14.55
CA THR A 121 -9.05 -10.59 15.12
C THR A 121 -8.19 -9.92 14.06
N ILE A 122 -8.11 -10.51 12.86
CA ILE A 122 -7.40 -9.95 11.71
C ILE A 122 -8.04 -8.62 11.30
N MET A 123 -9.37 -8.55 11.18
CA MET A 123 -10.09 -7.31 10.84
C MET A 123 -9.84 -6.23 11.87
N ARG A 124 -9.83 -6.58 13.16
CA ARG A 124 -9.50 -5.66 14.24
C ARG A 124 -8.05 -5.18 14.14
N LEU A 125 -7.10 -6.08 13.88
CA LEU A 125 -5.70 -5.68 13.62
C LEU A 125 -5.63 -4.77 12.39
N LEU A 126 -6.34 -5.06 11.30
CA LEU A 126 -6.28 -4.24 10.09
C LEU A 126 -6.92 -2.86 10.27
N ASN A 127 -7.95 -2.73 11.11
CA ASN A 127 -8.69 -1.49 11.28
C ASN A 127 -8.24 -0.65 12.49
N LEU A 128 -7.72 -1.28 13.55
CA LEU A 128 -7.31 -0.61 14.79
C LEU A 128 -5.80 -0.60 14.99
N SER A 129 -5.01 -1.25 14.12
CA SER A 129 -3.58 -1.27 14.32
C SER A 129 -3.00 0.13 14.20
N PRO A 130 -2.14 0.55 15.15
CA PRO A 130 -1.36 1.76 15.03
C PRO A 130 -0.27 1.66 13.95
N LEU A 131 -0.17 0.53 13.24
CA LEU A 131 0.74 0.39 12.12
C LEU A 131 0.37 1.35 10.98
N PRO A 132 1.37 1.99 10.35
CA PRO A 132 1.14 2.78 9.15
C PRO A 132 0.39 1.96 8.09
N PRO A 133 -0.68 2.50 7.46
CA PRO A 133 -1.43 1.79 6.42
C PRO A 133 -0.54 1.25 5.28
N CYS A 134 0.53 1.97 4.93
CA CYS A 134 1.49 1.54 3.91
C CYS A 134 2.18 0.19 4.20
N LEU A 135 2.24 -0.23 5.46
CA LEU A 135 2.81 -1.53 5.86
C LEU A 135 1.79 -2.66 5.98
N MET A 136 0.50 -2.34 5.91
CA MET A 136 -0.60 -3.30 6.11
C MET A 136 -1.47 -3.51 4.87
N ASN A 137 -1.44 -2.57 3.92
CA ASN A 137 -2.29 -2.62 2.75
C ASN A 137 -2.05 -3.87 1.88
N TRP A 138 -0.81 -4.37 1.78
CA TRP A 138 -0.52 -5.63 1.07
C TRP A 138 -1.30 -6.81 1.65
N TYR A 139 -1.31 -6.96 2.98
CA TYR A 139 -2.00 -8.04 3.66
C TYR A 139 -3.50 -7.90 3.46
N LYS A 140 -4.02 -6.68 3.65
CA LYS A 140 -5.45 -6.37 3.46
C LYS A 140 -5.91 -6.73 2.04
N ALA A 141 -5.12 -6.38 1.02
CA ALA A 141 -5.44 -6.69 -0.37
C ALA A 141 -5.46 -8.20 -0.62
N LEU A 142 -4.38 -8.90 -0.26
CA LEU A 142 -4.26 -10.34 -0.52
C LEU A 142 -5.26 -11.16 0.28
N TYR A 143 -5.58 -10.76 1.51
CA TYR A 143 -6.62 -11.39 2.32
C TYR A 143 -7.99 -11.24 1.67
N ARG A 144 -8.35 -10.03 1.22
CA ARG A 144 -9.62 -9.75 0.51
C ARG A 144 -9.76 -10.54 -0.78
N LEU A 145 -8.66 -10.71 -1.51
CA LEU A 145 -8.61 -11.51 -2.74
C LEU A 145 -8.59 -13.02 -2.51
N ASN A 146 -8.54 -13.48 -1.25
CA ASN A 146 -8.27 -14.88 -0.90
C ASN A 146 -7.01 -15.42 -1.61
N ALA A 147 -5.98 -14.59 -1.67
CA ALA A 147 -4.75 -14.83 -2.44
C ALA A 147 -3.48 -14.71 -1.56
N LEU A 148 -3.61 -14.92 -0.25
CA LEU A 148 -2.47 -14.95 0.66
C LEU A 148 -1.59 -16.18 0.36
N PRO A 149 -0.29 -15.98 0.07
CA PRO A 149 0.64 -17.11 -0.06
C PRO A 149 0.79 -17.85 1.27
N LYS A 150 1.15 -19.13 1.21
CA LYS A 150 1.46 -19.91 2.42
C LYS A 150 2.67 -19.37 3.16
N LYS A 151 3.65 -18.89 2.41
CA LYS A 151 4.92 -18.34 2.90
C LYS A 151 5.29 -17.13 2.06
N ILE A 152 5.89 -16.14 2.70
CA ILE A 152 6.31 -14.89 2.07
C ILE A 152 7.74 -14.55 2.49
N PRO A 153 8.53 -13.89 1.62
CA PRO A 153 9.81 -13.33 2.03
C PRO A 153 9.60 -12.36 3.20
N PRO A 154 10.55 -12.29 4.16
CA PRO A 154 10.47 -11.31 5.22
C PRO A 154 10.40 -9.91 4.62
N LEU A 155 9.80 -8.96 5.35
CA LEU A 155 9.87 -7.56 4.93
C LEU A 155 11.32 -7.12 4.70
N PRO A 156 11.55 -6.20 3.75
CA PRO A 156 12.89 -5.69 3.51
C PRO A 156 13.53 -5.17 4.79
N ASN A 157 14.82 -5.43 4.95
CA ASN A 157 15.55 -4.92 6.09
C ASN A 157 15.43 -3.40 6.13
N HIS A 158 15.32 -2.83 7.33
CA HIS A 158 15.20 -1.39 7.53
C HIS A 158 14.00 -0.72 6.83
N ILE A 159 12.95 -1.47 6.46
CA ILE A 159 11.79 -0.90 5.75
C ILE A 159 11.16 0.30 6.49
N HIS A 160 11.13 0.28 7.82
CA HIS A 160 10.67 1.44 8.61
C HIS A 160 11.55 2.67 8.39
N HIS A 161 12.87 2.49 8.34
CA HIS A 161 13.80 3.57 8.06
C HIS A 161 13.64 4.08 6.63
N ILE A 162 13.54 3.18 5.65
CA ILE A 162 13.31 3.52 4.24
C ILE A 162 12.02 4.33 4.09
N LEU A 163 10.92 3.90 4.71
CA LEU A 163 9.63 4.58 4.64
C LEU A 163 9.61 5.95 5.33
N GLU A 164 10.39 6.13 6.40
CA GLU A 164 10.52 7.40 7.12
C GLU A 164 11.60 8.34 6.55
N SER A 165 12.44 7.85 5.63
CA SER A 165 13.49 8.65 5.00
C SER A 165 12.90 9.68 4.03
N LYS A 166 13.73 10.67 3.70
CA LYS A 166 13.39 11.71 2.72
C LYS A 166 13.19 11.09 1.35
N CYS A 167 12.14 11.51 0.64
CA CYS A 167 11.83 10.94 -0.66
C CYS A 167 12.88 11.34 -1.73
N PRO A 168 13.50 10.37 -2.42
CA PRO A 168 14.53 10.64 -3.43
C PRO A 168 13.97 11.24 -4.73
N ILE A 169 12.69 10.95 -5.06
CA ILE A 169 12.05 11.39 -6.30
C ILE A 169 11.83 12.90 -6.31
N TYR A 170 11.33 13.43 -5.20
CA TYR A 170 10.93 14.84 -5.14
C TYR A 170 12.05 15.75 -4.64
N GLY A 171 13.10 15.20 -4.03
CA GLY A 171 14.24 15.97 -3.53
C GLY A 171 13.90 16.71 -2.22
N ASP A 172 13.96 18.06 -2.25
CA ASP A 172 13.83 18.92 -1.07
C ASP A 172 12.46 19.55 -0.79
N PRO A 173 11.32 19.17 -1.42
CA PRO A 173 10.08 19.83 -1.14
C PRO A 173 9.63 19.54 0.28
N LYS A 174 9.14 20.61 0.89
CA LYS A 174 8.50 20.57 2.18
C LYS A 174 7.01 20.42 1.98
N LYS A 175 6.38 19.67 2.87
CA LYS A 175 4.94 19.69 3.06
C LYS A 175 4.51 21.08 3.56
N GLU A 176 3.21 21.32 3.57
CA GLU A 176 2.62 22.57 4.08
C GLU A 176 3.02 22.88 5.53
N ASP A 177 3.24 21.84 6.34
CA ASP A 177 3.69 21.94 7.73
C ASP A 177 5.20 22.19 7.90
N GLY A 178 5.95 22.34 6.80
CA GLY A 178 7.39 22.57 6.79
C GLY A 178 8.26 21.32 6.96
N THR A 179 7.66 20.13 7.10
CA THR A 179 8.40 18.85 7.18
C THR A 179 8.78 18.34 5.79
N ASN A 180 9.82 17.49 5.71
CA ASN A 180 10.22 16.88 4.44
C ASN A 180 9.18 15.86 3.96
N VAL A 181 8.98 15.78 2.65
CA VAL A 181 8.24 14.67 2.02
C VAL A 181 9.02 13.37 2.21
N LYS A 182 8.37 12.33 2.75
CA LYS A 182 8.96 11.03 3.03
C LYS A 182 8.59 10.00 1.96
N VAL A 183 9.32 8.89 1.94
CA VAL A 183 9.02 7.77 1.02
C VAL A 183 7.61 7.24 1.24
N LYS A 184 7.14 7.04 2.48
CA LYS A 184 5.77 6.57 2.76
C LYS A 184 4.65 7.46 2.23
N ASP A 185 4.93 8.75 2.06
CA ASP A 185 3.95 9.70 1.53
C ASP A 185 3.76 9.48 0.02
N THR A 186 4.83 9.09 -0.66
CA THR A 186 4.95 9.09 -2.13
C THR A 186 5.03 7.70 -2.74
N HIS A 187 5.20 6.66 -1.95
CA HIS A 187 5.35 5.27 -2.40
C HIS A 187 4.34 4.34 -1.72
N VAL A 188 4.09 3.22 -2.37
CA VAL A 188 3.33 2.09 -1.82
C VAL A 188 4.20 0.85 -1.79
N LEU A 189 4.07 0.07 -0.71
CA LEU A 189 4.75 -1.21 -0.54
C LEU A 189 3.74 -2.34 -0.69
N TYR A 190 3.98 -3.24 -1.64
CA TYR A 190 3.15 -4.42 -1.86
C TYR A 190 4.00 -5.68 -2.03
N LEU A 191 3.45 -6.80 -1.57
CA LEU A 191 3.93 -8.12 -1.91
C LEU A 191 3.26 -8.57 -3.21
N ILE A 192 4.04 -9.04 -4.18
CA ILE A 192 3.52 -9.64 -5.41
C ILE A 192 3.73 -11.16 -5.34
N PRO A 193 2.67 -11.95 -5.17
CA PRO A 193 2.73 -13.40 -5.19
C PRO A 193 3.02 -13.98 -6.58
N LYS A 194 3.89 -15.00 -6.64
CA LYS A 194 4.01 -15.83 -7.85
C LYS A 194 2.72 -16.61 -8.17
N GLU A 195 1.87 -16.80 -7.16
CA GLU A 195 0.55 -17.43 -7.27
C GLU A 195 -0.39 -16.69 -8.24
N PHE A 196 -0.07 -15.44 -8.59
CA PHE A 196 -0.77 -14.70 -9.64
C PHE A 196 -0.55 -15.29 -11.04
N LYS A 197 0.48 -16.11 -11.24
CA LYS A 197 0.82 -16.83 -12.48
C LYS A 197 1.03 -15.90 -13.67
N SER A 198 -0.01 -15.31 -14.26
CA SER A 198 0.05 -14.37 -15.39
C SER A 198 -1.01 -13.28 -15.25
N LEU A 199 -0.92 -12.22 -16.06
CA LEU A 199 -1.93 -11.15 -16.08
C LEU A 199 -3.34 -11.68 -16.36
N ASN A 200 -3.47 -12.58 -17.34
CA ASN A 200 -4.74 -13.21 -17.68
C ASN A 200 -5.31 -14.04 -16.53
N TYR A 201 -4.47 -14.82 -15.85
CA TYR A 201 -4.89 -15.62 -14.70
C TYR A 201 -5.31 -14.72 -13.53
N PHE A 202 -4.47 -13.74 -13.19
CA PHE A 202 -4.74 -12.83 -12.08
C PHE A 202 -6.03 -12.04 -12.31
N GLU A 203 -6.26 -11.53 -13.52
CA GLU A 203 -7.52 -10.88 -13.89
C GLU A 203 -8.72 -11.83 -13.76
N ARG A 204 -8.66 -13.00 -14.43
CA ARG A 204 -9.81 -13.88 -14.59
C ARG A 204 -10.18 -14.65 -13.34
N GLU A 205 -9.19 -15.18 -12.64
CA GLU A 205 -9.41 -16.13 -11.53
C GLU A 205 -9.39 -15.45 -10.16
N ILE A 206 -8.80 -14.25 -10.04
CA ILE A 206 -8.62 -13.58 -8.75
C ILE A 206 -9.39 -12.25 -8.71
N LEU A 207 -9.11 -11.33 -9.62
CA LEU A 207 -9.69 -9.99 -9.59
C LEU A 207 -11.16 -9.94 -10.01
N LYS A 208 -11.53 -10.61 -11.11
CA LYS A 208 -12.91 -10.61 -11.62
C LYS A 208 -13.92 -11.16 -10.61
N PRO A 209 -13.71 -12.33 -9.99
CA PRO A 209 -14.65 -12.87 -8.99
C PRO A 209 -14.82 -11.94 -7.80
N TYR A 210 -13.72 -11.35 -7.30
CA TYR A 210 -13.78 -10.39 -6.21
C TYR A 210 -14.56 -9.13 -6.62
N GLY A 211 -14.27 -8.58 -7.80
CA GLY A 211 -14.94 -7.38 -8.30
C GLY A 211 -16.43 -7.59 -8.59
N GLN A 212 -16.84 -8.72 -9.16
CA GLN A 212 -18.26 -9.07 -9.35
C GLN A 212 -19.02 -9.17 -8.03
N THR A 213 -18.37 -9.63 -6.97
CA THR A 213 -18.98 -9.77 -5.65
C THR A 213 -19.06 -8.43 -4.91
N ASN A 214 -18.05 -7.56 -5.07
CA ASN A 214 -17.87 -6.38 -4.21
C ASN A 214 -18.11 -5.05 -4.93
N CYS A 215 -18.32 -5.03 -6.25
CA CYS A 215 -18.56 -3.82 -7.02
C CYS A 215 -19.93 -3.93 -7.71
N LYS A 216 -20.89 -3.09 -7.26
CA LYS A 216 -22.32 -3.23 -7.55
C LYS A 216 -22.70 -3.07 -9.03
N ASP A 217 -22.09 -2.11 -9.73
CA ASP A 217 -22.54 -1.70 -11.07
C ASP A 217 -21.51 -2.01 -12.17
N GLN A 218 -20.24 -1.82 -11.88
CA GLN A 218 -19.15 -2.08 -12.81
C GLN A 218 -17.98 -2.67 -12.04
N ASN A 219 -17.23 -3.57 -12.68
CA ASN A 219 -16.04 -4.15 -12.10
C ASN A 219 -14.80 -3.34 -12.54
N PRO A 220 -14.20 -2.51 -11.67
CA PRO A 220 -12.98 -1.77 -12.00
C PRO A 220 -11.71 -2.63 -11.93
N LEU A 221 -11.82 -3.89 -11.48
CA LEU A 221 -10.73 -4.84 -11.28
C LEU A 221 -10.64 -5.82 -12.47
N GLN A 222 -10.60 -5.26 -13.68
CA GLN A 222 -10.44 -6.00 -14.93
C GLN A 222 -9.79 -5.13 -16.00
N PHE A 223 -9.39 -5.75 -17.11
CA PHE A 223 -9.02 -5.01 -18.31
C PHE A 223 -10.29 -4.46 -18.97
N TYR A 224 -10.32 -3.14 -19.16
CA TYR A 224 -11.29 -2.49 -20.02
C TYR A 224 -10.84 -2.57 -21.48
N ILE A 225 -9.56 -2.31 -21.72
CA ILE A 225 -8.89 -2.47 -23.01
C ILE A 225 -7.54 -3.14 -22.74
N PHE A 226 -7.26 -4.20 -23.49
CA PHE A 226 -5.96 -4.85 -23.58
C PHE A 226 -5.90 -5.43 -24.99
N ASP A 227 -5.21 -4.75 -25.91
CA ASP A 227 -5.17 -5.12 -27.33
C ASP A 227 -4.78 -6.59 -27.51
N ASP A 228 -5.39 -7.28 -28.48
CA ASP A 228 -5.18 -8.72 -28.64
C ASP A 228 -3.72 -9.09 -28.94
N ASN A 229 -2.97 -8.22 -29.62
CA ASN A 229 -1.55 -8.46 -29.89
C ASN A 229 -0.72 -8.30 -28.60
N ASP A 230 -0.92 -7.21 -27.87
CA ASP A 230 -0.24 -6.97 -26.59
C ASP A 230 -0.63 -8.04 -25.56
N ARG A 231 -1.89 -8.47 -25.55
CA ARG A 231 -2.39 -9.52 -24.67
C ARG A 231 -1.79 -10.88 -25.03
N ARG A 232 -1.60 -11.18 -26.31
CA ARG A 232 -0.92 -12.42 -26.75
C ARG A 232 0.55 -12.40 -26.35
N GLU A 233 1.20 -11.25 -26.44
CA GLU A 233 2.60 -11.13 -26.08
C GLU A 233 2.81 -11.13 -24.55
N HIS A 234 1.98 -10.43 -23.79
CA HIS A 234 2.23 -10.15 -22.37
C HIS A 234 1.24 -10.80 -21.40
N GLY A 235 0.03 -11.11 -21.84
CA GLY A 235 -1.06 -11.59 -20.98
C GLY A 235 -0.76 -12.90 -20.26
N ASP A 236 0.02 -13.78 -20.90
CA ASP A 236 0.40 -15.09 -20.35
C ASP A 236 1.87 -15.17 -19.90
N LYS A 237 2.62 -14.06 -19.98
CA LYS A 237 3.98 -14.00 -19.42
C LYS A 237 3.91 -14.21 -17.90
N PRO A 238 4.73 -15.11 -17.33
CA PRO A 238 4.65 -15.42 -15.92
C PRO A 238 5.05 -14.22 -15.06
N PHE A 239 4.41 -14.08 -13.89
CA PHE A 239 4.93 -13.27 -12.80
C PHE A 239 6.26 -13.85 -12.32
N ALA A 240 7.16 -12.99 -11.84
CA ALA A 240 8.37 -13.41 -11.15
C ALA A 240 8.05 -14.17 -9.84
N ASP A 241 9.08 -14.72 -9.21
CA ASP A 241 8.95 -15.30 -7.87
C ASP A 241 8.40 -14.29 -6.86
N THR A 242 7.77 -14.76 -5.78
CA THR A 242 7.15 -13.88 -4.78
C THR A 242 8.16 -12.88 -4.21
N HIS A 243 7.91 -11.59 -4.37
CA HIS A 243 8.85 -10.52 -4.01
C HIS A 243 8.13 -9.25 -3.50
N TRP A 244 8.88 -8.36 -2.85
CA TRP A 244 8.37 -7.07 -2.41
C TRP A 244 8.64 -5.99 -3.44
N VAL A 245 7.66 -5.10 -3.61
CA VAL A 245 7.75 -3.95 -4.51
C VAL A 245 7.43 -2.68 -3.74
N LEU A 246 8.34 -1.71 -3.80
CA LEU A 246 8.12 -0.33 -3.38
C LEU A 246 8.02 0.56 -4.63
N MET A 247 6.81 1.01 -4.95
CA MET A 247 6.51 1.72 -6.19
C MET A 247 5.97 3.13 -5.92
N SER A 248 6.34 4.11 -6.73
CA SER A 248 5.85 5.49 -6.60
C SER A 248 4.35 5.59 -6.90
N LYS A 249 3.62 6.38 -6.10
CA LYS A 249 2.17 6.66 -6.26
C LYS A 249 1.87 7.59 -7.42
N ASP A 250 2.87 8.29 -7.91
CA ASP A 250 2.77 9.21 -9.05
C ASP A 250 3.90 8.90 -10.04
N VAL A 251 3.76 9.41 -11.25
CA VAL A 251 4.84 9.39 -12.24
C VAL A 251 5.95 10.36 -11.80
N LEU A 252 7.17 10.07 -12.21
CA LEU A 252 8.34 10.88 -11.91
C LEU A 252 8.17 12.31 -12.45
N PRO A 253 8.63 13.34 -11.71
CA PRO A 253 8.76 14.69 -12.23
C PRO A 253 9.51 14.69 -13.56
N ASP A 254 9.07 15.54 -14.49
CA ASP A 254 9.64 15.68 -15.84
C ASP A 254 9.63 14.42 -16.73
N SER A 255 9.04 13.32 -16.28
CA SER A 255 8.91 12.09 -17.07
C SER A 255 7.74 12.14 -18.07
N LYS A 256 6.76 13.02 -17.83
CA LYS A 256 5.60 13.13 -18.72
C LYS A 256 6.06 13.48 -20.14
N ASN A 257 5.58 12.72 -21.11
CA ASN A 257 5.69 13.02 -22.54
C ASN A 257 7.13 12.90 -23.05
N LYS A 258 7.93 12.06 -22.38
CA LYS A 258 9.31 11.79 -22.76
C LYS A 258 9.43 10.47 -23.50
N SER A 259 10.41 10.35 -24.40
CA SER A 259 10.72 9.10 -25.10
C SER A 259 11.13 8.01 -24.11
N TRP A 260 10.98 6.73 -24.48
CA TRP A 260 11.40 5.61 -23.63
C TRP A 260 12.87 5.71 -23.17
N ALA A 261 13.77 6.09 -24.08
CA ALA A 261 15.19 6.32 -23.75
C ALA A 261 15.37 7.42 -22.69
N THR A 262 14.58 8.50 -22.76
CA THR A 262 14.61 9.57 -21.75
C THR A 262 14.04 9.08 -20.42
N LEU A 263 12.95 8.31 -20.43
CA LEU A 263 12.36 7.73 -19.22
C LEU A 263 13.35 6.82 -18.49
N THR A 264 14.01 5.94 -19.24
CA THR A 264 15.04 5.04 -18.71
C THR A 264 16.19 5.83 -18.10
N GLY A 265 16.70 6.84 -18.81
CA GLY A 265 17.75 7.72 -18.30
C GLY A 265 17.36 8.50 -17.05
N LEU A 266 16.09 8.90 -16.90
CA LEU A 266 15.58 9.55 -15.68
C LEU A 266 15.62 8.60 -14.48
N VAL A 267 15.15 7.36 -14.66
CA VAL A 267 15.14 6.35 -13.59
C VAL A 267 16.57 5.92 -13.22
N GLU A 268 17.45 5.71 -14.20
CA GLU A 268 18.87 5.40 -13.94
C GLU A 268 19.59 6.54 -13.22
N SER A 269 19.30 7.79 -13.58
CA SER A 269 19.86 8.97 -12.92
C SER A 269 19.36 9.07 -11.48
N LEU A 270 18.06 8.82 -11.25
CA LEU A 270 17.47 8.75 -9.91
C LEU A 270 18.16 7.66 -9.07
N ALA A 271 18.36 6.48 -9.63
CA ALA A 271 18.99 5.36 -8.95
C ALA A 271 20.42 5.69 -8.52
N ARG A 272 21.23 6.17 -9.48
CA ARG A 272 22.64 6.54 -9.27
C ARG A 272 22.81 7.69 -8.28
N LYS A 273 21.95 8.71 -8.35
CA LYS A 273 22.05 9.90 -7.49
C LYS A 273 21.75 9.60 -6.03
N ASN A 274 20.88 8.63 -5.78
CA ASN A 274 20.40 8.30 -4.44
C ASN A 274 20.99 7.00 -3.89
N CYS A 275 21.81 6.28 -4.66
CA CYS A 275 22.30 4.94 -4.32
C CYS A 275 21.15 3.96 -4.01
N VAL A 276 20.05 4.06 -4.76
CA VAL A 276 18.87 3.19 -4.59
C VAL A 276 18.57 2.53 -5.93
N ASP A 277 18.38 1.20 -5.94
CA ASP A 277 18.11 0.44 -7.16
C ASP A 277 16.68 0.63 -7.67
N TYR A 278 16.40 1.82 -8.18
CA TYR A 278 15.16 2.12 -8.88
C TYR A 278 15.22 1.63 -10.33
N GLU A 279 14.13 1.01 -10.76
CA GLU A 279 13.87 0.56 -12.12
C GLU A 279 12.49 1.00 -12.60
N ILE A 280 12.26 0.91 -13.92
CA ILE A 280 10.93 1.09 -14.49
C ILE A 280 10.14 -0.21 -14.19
N PRO A 281 8.94 -0.14 -13.59
CA PRO A 281 8.15 -1.34 -13.31
C PRO A 281 7.80 -2.09 -14.59
N THR A 282 7.84 -3.42 -14.53
CA THR A 282 7.25 -4.26 -15.57
C THR A 282 5.73 -4.10 -15.61
N LEU A 283 5.10 -4.53 -16.71
CA LEU A 283 3.63 -4.49 -16.84
C LEU A 283 2.95 -5.29 -15.71
N GLN A 284 3.49 -6.47 -15.37
CA GLN A 284 3.01 -7.33 -14.28
C GLN A 284 3.05 -6.61 -12.94
N GLU A 285 4.18 -5.99 -12.60
CA GLU A 285 4.37 -5.31 -11.32
C GLU A 285 3.46 -4.10 -11.19
N ALA A 286 3.45 -3.23 -12.22
CA ALA A 286 2.59 -2.05 -12.23
C ALA A 286 1.11 -2.44 -12.08
N PHE A 287 0.63 -3.39 -12.90
CA PHE A 287 -0.76 -3.85 -12.86
C PHE A 287 -1.11 -4.45 -11.48
N ALA A 288 -0.25 -5.33 -10.94
CA ALA A 288 -0.50 -5.95 -9.65
C ALA A 288 -0.54 -4.93 -8.51
N VAL A 289 0.42 -4.02 -8.43
CA VAL A 289 0.46 -2.98 -7.40
C VAL A 289 -0.78 -2.09 -7.46
N MET A 290 -1.18 -1.68 -8.67
CA MET A 290 -2.37 -0.84 -8.85
C MET A 290 -3.65 -1.55 -8.41
N MET A 291 -3.82 -2.82 -8.76
CA MET A 291 -5.00 -3.63 -8.38
C MET A 291 -5.03 -3.92 -6.90
N LEU A 292 -3.91 -4.33 -6.30
CA LEU A 292 -3.80 -4.56 -4.87
C LEU A 292 -4.09 -3.28 -4.08
N HIS A 293 -3.59 -2.13 -4.56
CA HIS A 293 -3.93 -0.85 -3.97
C HIS A 293 -5.43 -0.57 -3.99
N LYS A 294 -6.06 -0.70 -5.15
CA LYS A 294 -7.51 -0.51 -5.30
C LYS A 294 -8.30 -1.43 -4.36
N VAL A 295 -7.89 -2.68 -4.19
CA VAL A 295 -8.55 -3.64 -3.29
C VAL A 295 -8.36 -3.26 -1.82
N ALA A 296 -7.17 -2.80 -1.42
CA ALA A 296 -6.88 -2.46 -0.02
C ALA A 296 -7.58 -1.18 0.44
N THR A 297 -7.53 -0.13 -0.38
CA THR A 297 -7.94 1.24 0.00
C THR A 297 -9.27 1.65 -0.61
N GLY A 298 -9.68 1.04 -1.73
CA GLY A 298 -10.77 1.54 -2.57
C GLY A 298 -10.36 2.72 -3.43
N GLU A 299 -9.13 3.23 -3.31
CA GLU A 299 -8.60 4.37 -4.04
C GLU A 299 -7.91 3.93 -5.34
N ARG A 300 -7.83 4.82 -6.32
CA ARG A 300 -6.99 4.60 -7.51
C ARG A 300 -5.57 5.00 -7.14
N LEU A 301 -4.58 4.21 -7.57
CA LEU A 301 -3.19 4.56 -7.28
C LEU A 301 -2.76 5.83 -8.02
N TYR A 302 -3.20 5.98 -9.28
CA TYR A 302 -3.00 7.18 -10.09
C TYR A 302 -4.35 7.84 -10.35
N ASP A 303 -4.38 9.16 -10.26
CA ASP A 303 -5.59 9.92 -10.53
C ASP A 303 -6.07 9.64 -11.96
N ALA A 304 -7.34 9.29 -12.07
CA ALA A 304 -8.06 9.46 -13.31
C ALA A 304 -8.15 10.97 -13.48
N GLY A 305 -7.29 11.57 -14.30
CA GLY A 305 -7.25 13.02 -14.38
C GLY A 305 -8.61 13.61 -14.70
N ASN A 306 -8.78 14.86 -14.29
CA ASN A 306 -10.02 15.62 -14.24
C ASN A 306 -11.14 15.11 -15.18
N GLU A 307 -12.23 14.59 -14.63
CA GLU A 307 -13.38 14.07 -15.39
C GLU A 307 -14.01 15.12 -16.34
N LEU A 308 -13.84 16.42 -16.07
CA LEU A 308 -14.29 17.51 -16.95
C LEU A 308 -13.47 17.57 -18.24
N ILE A 309 -12.21 17.15 -18.21
CA ILE A 309 -11.36 16.97 -19.37
C ILE A 309 -11.30 15.47 -19.60
N ARG A 310 -12.25 14.93 -20.38
CA ARG A 310 -12.48 13.49 -20.70
C ARG A 310 -11.24 12.68 -21.14
N TRP A 311 -10.05 13.27 -21.15
CA TRP A 311 -8.83 12.81 -21.80
C TRP A 311 -7.55 12.92 -20.94
N ASN A 312 -7.62 13.15 -19.63
CA ASN A 312 -6.42 13.22 -18.78
C ASN A 312 -6.12 11.96 -17.91
N PRO A 313 -6.35 10.71 -18.34
CA PRO A 313 -5.94 9.59 -17.50
C PRO A 313 -4.41 9.57 -17.36
N THR A 314 -3.93 9.44 -16.12
CA THR A 314 -2.50 9.21 -15.89
C THR A 314 -2.15 7.80 -16.38
N TYR A 315 -1.17 7.72 -17.28
CA TYR A 315 -0.60 6.46 -17.73
C TYR A 315 0.85 6.33 -17.26
N ILE A 316 1.23 5.10 -16.90
CA ILE A 316 2.60 4.71 -16.58
C ILE A 316 3.16 3.93 -17.75
N SER A 317 4.37 4.25 -18.17
CA SER A 317 5.12 3.47 -19.15
C SER A 317 5.81 2.29 -18.44
N VAL A 318 5.64 1.08 -18.95
CA VAL A 318 6.08 -0.18 -18.29
C VAL A 318 6.93 -1.10 -19.19
N ALA A 319 6.99 -0.83 -20.48
CA ALA A 319 7.88 -1.46 -21.45
C ALA A 319 8.13 -0.48 -22.59
N LEU A 320 9.06 -0.82 -23.51
CA LEU A 320 9.49 -0.01 -24.66
C LEU A 320 8.35 0.80 -25.28
N ASP A 321 7.15 0.21 -25.38
CA ASP A 321 5.98 0.87 -25.95
C ASP A 321 4.65 0.61 -25.21
N LEU A 322 4.64 0.06 -24.00
CA LEU A 322 3.38 -0.20 -23.29
C LEU A 322 3.13 0.83 -22.21
N VAL A 323 1.88 1.30 -22.18
CA VAL A 323 1.39 2.15 -21.11
C VAL A 323 0.19 1.52 -20.41
N ILE A 324 0.19 1.61 -19.08
CA ILE A 324 -0.90 1.15 -18.22
C ILE A 324 -1.50 2.35 -17.50
N GLY A 325 -2.83 2.49 -17.56
CA GLY A 325 -3.50 3.62 -16.93
C GLY A 325 -4.97 3.72 -17.28
N SER A 326 -5.55 4.91 -17.11
CA SER A 326 -6.97 5.18 -17.38
C SER A 326 -7.92 4.23 -16.66
N PHE A 327 -7.99 4.39 -15.34
CA PHE A 327 -8.99 3.72 -14.53
C PHE A 327 -10.39 4.26 -14.83
N LYS A 328 -11.13 3.55 -15.67
CA LYS A 328 -12.57 3.74 -15.80
C LYS A 328 -13.29 2.91 -14.75
N PRO A 329 -14.56 3.22 -14.42
CA PRO A 329 -15.36 2.34 -13.57
C PRO A 329 -15.47 0.91 -14.15
N SER A 330 -15.27 0.75 -15.47
CA SER A 330 -15.26 -0.52 -16.19
C SER A 330 -13.92 -1.28 -16.20
N GLY A 331 -12.82 -0.70 -15.71
CA GLY A 331 -11.51 -1.36 -15.70
C GLY A 331 -10.34 -0.47 -16.10
N VAL A 332 -9.18 -1.10 -16.28
CA VAL A 332 -7.90 -0.47 -16.68
C VAL A 332 -7.64 -0.63 -18.17
N ASN A 333 -7.02 0.39 -18.77
CA ASN A 333 -6.56 0.37 -20.15
C ASN A 333 -5.05 0.01 -20.19
N ILE A 334 -4.72 -0.98 -21.01
CA ILE A 334 -3.37 -1.27 -21.48
C ILE A 334 -3.36 -1.05 -22.99
N GLN A 335 -2.50 -0.16 -23.44
CA GLN A 335 -2.40 0.21 -24.85
C GLN A 335 -0.95 0.45 -25.27
N TYR A 336 -0.70 0.21 -26.55
CA TYR A 336 0.55 0.59 -27.20
C TYR A 336 0.70 2.11 -27.26
N ARG A 337 1.92 2.58 -27.08
CA ARG A 337 2.34 3.96 -27.30
C ARG A 337 2.71 4.11 -28.76
N TYR A 338 1.79 4.68 -29.56
CA TYR A 338 2.14 5.03 -30.93
C TYR A 338 3.18 6.15 -30.93
N ASP A 339 4.41 5.83 -31.36
CA ASP A 339 5.49 6.82 -31.50
C ASP A 339 5.18 7.89 -32.56
N ASP A 340 4.35 7.56 -33.56
CA ASP A 340 4.07 8.38 -34.74
C ASP A 340 2.67 9.04 -34.77
N MET A 341 1.77 8.74 -33.83
CA MET A 341 0.45 9.38 -33.79
C MET A 341 0.46 10.63 -32.91
N ASP A 342 0.38 11.78 -33.59
CA ASP A 342 0.02 13.11 -33.13
C ASP A 342 -0.26 13.27 -31.63
N VAL A 343 0.62 14.03 -30.96
CA VAL A 343 0.52 14.98 -29.82
C VAL A 343 -0.66 14.92 -28.84
N LEU A 344 -1.86 14.46 -29.23
CA LEU A 344 -3.09 14.50 -28.42
C LEU A 344 -3.16 13.41 -27.34
N PHE A 345 -2.54 12.24 -27.51
CA PHE A 345 -2.59 11.14 -26.52
C PHE A 345 -1.27 10.90 -25.77
N THR A 346 -0.14 11.30 -26.35
CA THR A 346 1.19 11.13 -25.75
C THR A 346 1.44 12.09 -24.59
N ASN A 347 0.56 13.07 -24.38
CA ASN A 347 0.70 14.13 -23.39
C ASN A 347 0.45 13.73 -21.91
N TYR A 348 0.22 12.45 -21.63
CA TYR A 348 -0.19 11.96 -20.30
C TYR A 348 0.57 10.73 -19.78
N CYS A 349 1.60 10.29 -20.49
CA CYS A 349 2.37 9.10 -20.12
C CYS A 349 3.67 9.52 -19.41
N GLY A 350 3.87 9.04 -18.18
CA GLY A 350 5.13 9.20 -17.46
C GLY A 350 5.72 7.84 -17.06
N ALA A 351 6.85 7.84 -16.35
CA ALA A 351 7.41 6.64 -15.74
C ALA A 351 7.16 6.67 -14.23
N ALA A 352 6.76 5.54 -13.67
CA ALA A 352 6.85 5.33 -12.22
C ALA A 352 8.25 4.79 -11.90
N ALA A 353 8.68 4.97 -10.65
CA ALA A 353 9.89 4.32 -10.16
C ALA A 353 9.49 3.17 -9.24
N LEU A 354 10.13 2.02 -9.45
CA LEU A 354 9.94 0.79 -8.69
C LEU A 354 11.27 0.37 -8.08
N ARG A 355 11.24 -0.07 -6.82
CA ARG A 355 12.35 -0.78 -6.18
C ARG A 355 11.88 -2.18 -5.78
N ARG A 356 12.61 -3.20 -6.22
CA ARG A 356 12.36 -4.61 -5.88
C ARG A 356 13.19 -5.01 -4.64
N PHE A 357 12.66 -5.91 -3.82
CA PHE A 357 13.36 -6.56 -2.72
C PHE A 357 13.09 -8.06 -2.64
#